data_AF-A0A2E3DKN6-F1
#
_entry.id   AF-A0A2E3DKN6-F1
#
_cell.length_a   1.000
_cell.length_b   1.000
_cell.length_c   1.000
_cell.angle_alpha   90.00
_cell.angle_beta   90.00
_cell.angle_gamma   90.00
#
_symmetry.space_group_name_H-M   'P 1'
#
loop_
_entity.id
_entity.type
_entity.pdbx_description
1 polymer ?
#
loop_
_entity_poly.entity_id
_entity_poly.type
_entity_poly.pdbx_seq_one_letter_code
_entity_poly.pdbx_strand_id
1 'polypeptide(L)'
;MATNQLVCTAVFMLGLVLVFVVLPWKAAYQRKIRHGQPLLDQWPIAASHLDLIDMLLTLLIYFSVQIIGIGIVVENPDSSDAPNFFLQLSPINSAAGLCTFLTLFFTIPVIYLRRRDLRSIRLRLDRLSQQTQVGFFAALLLVPVTMVINALVSIFVTPYSHPVIESLLAEATVPTLIYTVVTVVIAAPIVEEFVFRGVILTYLQRVFSGNWGSDTVLYCSNASRPNAPAGTPDLFQIHGANILTSLLFAGLHLGQGAAYIPLFILSFGIGYVGNKTGSIIPCIIIHMILNGISTIPLIFMIVSQS
;
A
#
# COMPACT_ATOMS: atom_id res chain seq x y z
N MET A 1 -41.44 -10.74 1.65
CA MET A 1 -40.16 -11.45 1.87
C MET A 1 -38.95 -10.58 1.53
N ALA A 2 -38.88 -9.95 0.34
CA ALA A 2 -37.75 -9.10 -0.06
C ALA A 2 -37.46 -7.91 0.88
N THR A 3 -38.50 -7.21 1.37
CA THR A 3 -38.33 -6.06 2.30
C THR A 3 -37.70 -6.46 3.62
N ASN A 4 -38.11 -7.61 4.19
CA ASN A 4 -37.55 -8.11 5.46
C ASN A 4 -36.09 -8.52 5.28
N GLN A 5 -35.73 -9.10 4.14
CA GLN A 5 -34.34 -9.47 3.83
C GLN A 5 -33.45 -8.25 3.68
N LEU A 6 -33.90 -7.21 2.97
CA LEU A 6 -33.21 -5.92 2.85
C LEU A 6 -32.98 -5.25 4.21
N VAL A 7 -34.00 -5.22 5.07
CA VAL A 7 -33.90 -4.66 6.42
C VAL A 7 -32.90 -5.45 7.27
N CYS A 8 -32.97 -6.79 7.25
CA CYS A 8 -32.00 -7.63 7.97
C CYS A 8 -30.56 -7.39 7.51
N THR A 9 -30.31 -7.32 6.19
CA THR A 9 -28.98 -7.03 5.65
C THR A 9 -28.51 -5.64 6.05
N ALA A 10 -29.37 -4.62 5.99
CA ALA A 10 -29.02 -3.27 6.39
C ALA A 10 -28.64 -3.19 7.89
N VAL A 11 -29.43 -3.84 8.76
CA VAL A 11 -29.14 -3.93 10.19
C VAL A 11 -27.82 -4.65 10.46
N PHE A 12 -27.56 -5.76 9.75
CA PHE A 12 -26.30 -6.49 9.85
C PHE A 12 -25.10 -5.63 9.45
N MET A 13 -25.18 -4.94 8.31
CA MET A 13 -24.11 -4.03 7.85
C MET A 13 -23.87 -2.87 8.82
N LEU A 14 -24.93 -2.27 9.37
CA LEU A 14 -24.81 -1.26 10.42
C LEU A 14 -24.15 -1.81 11.69
N GLY A 15 -24.48 -3.04 12.08
CA GLY A 15 -23.81 -3.74 13.17
C GLY A 15 -22.32 -3.92 12.94
N LEU A 16 -21.91 -4.31 11.73
CA LEU A 16 -20.50 -4.43 11.35
C LEU A 16 -19.78 -3.08 11.40
N VAL A 17 -20.38 -2.00 10.88
CA VAL A 17 -19.81 -0.65 10.95
C VAL A 17 -19.65 -0.20 12.41
N LEU A 18 -20.65 -0.46 13.25
CA LEU A 18 -20.59 -0.13 14.67
C LEU A 18 -19.42 -0.85 15.36
N VAL A 19 -19.30 -2.17 15.14
CA VAL A 19 -18.32 -3.03 15.82
C VAL A 19 -16.90 -2.79 15.31
N PHE A 20 -16.69 -2.67 14.00
CA PHE A 20 -15.36 -2.63 13.39
C PHE A 20 -14.85 -1.23 13.08
N VAL A 21 -15.73 -0.21 13.04
CA VAL A 21 -15.33 1.19 12.81
C VAL A 21 -15.60 2.04 14.03
N VAL A 22 -16.86 2.16 14.45
CA VAL A 22 -17.25 3.16 15.45
C VAL A 22 -16.65 2.86 16.82
N LEU A 23 -16.78 1.63 17.34
CA LEU A 23 -16.29 1.28 18.67
C LEU A 23 -14.75 1.38 18.79
N PRO A 24 -13.95 0.84 17.84
CA PRO A 24 -12.49 0.97 17.88
C PRO A 24 -12.02 2.43 17.83
N TRP A 25 -12.59 3.24 16.92
CA TRP A 25 -12.23 4.65 16.81
C TRP A 25 -12.70 5.47 18.00
N LYS A 26 -13.87 5.16 18.59
CA LYS A 26 -14.33 5.76 19.85
C LYS A 26 -13.35 5.44 20.99
N ALA A 27 -12.90 4.19 21.10
CA ALA A 27 -11.92 3.79 22.10
C ALA A 27 -10.58 4.51 21.91
N ALA A 28 -10.08 4.60 20.67
CA ALA A 28 -8.87 5.35 20.34
C ALA A 28 -9.01 6.86 20.68
N TYR A 29 -10.17 7.43 20.38
CA TYR A 29 -10.48 8.83 20.69
C TYR A 29 -10.50 9.07 22.20
N GLN A 30 -11.21 8.24 22.96
CA GLN A 30 -11.34 8.38 24.41
C GLN A 30 -10.01 8.19 25.14
N ARG A 31 -9.16 7.27 24.69
CA ARG A 31 -7.90 6.95 25.36
C ARG A 31 -6.77 7.93 25.03
N LYS A 32 -6.69 8.41 23.78
CA LYS A 32 -5.55 9.22 23.32
C LYS A 32 -5.96 10.58 22.75
N ILE A 33 -6.79 10.61 21.70
CA ILE A 33 -7.05 11.84 20.93
C ILE A 33 -7.68 12.94 21.80
N ARG A 34 -8.64 12.60 22.67
CA ARG A 34 -9.29 13.57 23.58
C ARG A 34 -8.31 14.23 24.55
N HIS A 35 -7.21 13.55 24.86
CA HIS A 35 -6.16 14.05 25.75
C HIS A 35 -5.03 14.76 24.98
N GLY A 36 -5.20 15.01 23.68
CA GLY A 36 -4.17 15.63 22.83
C GLY A 36 -2.97 14.71 22.56
N GLN A 37 -3.07 13.42 22.86
CA GLN A 37 -2.01 12.45 22.62
C GLN A 37 -2.09 11.89 21.20
N PRO A 38 -0.95 11.66 20.51
CA PRO A 38 -0.95 11.04 19.19
C PRO A 38 -1.41 9.58 19.28
N LEU A 39 -2.09 9.10 18.24
CA LEU A 39 -2.53 7.69 18.17
C LEU A 39 -1.37 6.70 18.34
N LEU A 40 -0.22 7.04 17.76
CA LEU A 40 0.99 6.24 17.79
C LEU A 40 2.16 7.17 18.13
N ASP A 41 2.96 6.73 19.10
CA ASP A 41 4.06 7.51 19.63
C ASP A 41 5.22 7.54 18.62
N GLN A 42 5.95 8.65 18.58
CA GLN A 42 7.06 8.83 17.65
C GLN A 42 8.25 7.97 18.08
N TRP A 43 8.69 7.05 17.21
CA TRP A 43 9.90 6.27 17.45
C TRP A 43 11.14 7.09 17.08
N PRO A 44 12.34 6.72 17.58
CA PRO A 44 13.58 7.32 17.13
C PRO A 44 13.78 7.02 15.63
N ILE A 45 13.90 8.08 14.82
CA ILE A 45 14.09 8.01 13.37
C ILE A 45 15.40 8.72 13.02
N ALA A 46 16.27 8.05 12.28
CA ALA A 46 17.45 8.68 11.69
C ALA A 46 17.02 9.54 10.51
N ALA A 47 17.61 10.73 10.36
CA ALA A 47 17.41 11.53 9.18
C ALA A 47 17.92 10.75 7.95
N SER A 48 17.08 10.63 6.91
CA SER A 48 17.48 9.93 5.70
C SER A 48 18.17 10.87 4.72
N HIS A 49 19.17 10.34 4.02
CA HIS A 49 19.94 11.03 2.98
C HIS A 49 19.47 10.67 1.56
N LEU A 50 18.32 10.02 1.40
CA LEU A 50 17.79 9.70 0.07
C LEU A 50 17.54 10.97 -0.74
N ASP A 51 18.08 11.02 -1.95
CA ASP A 51 17.97 12.15 -2.86
C ASP A 51 17.08 11.88 -4.08
N LEU A 52 16.92 12.89 -4.94
CA LEU A 52 16.07 12.78 -6.12
C LEU A 52 16.56 11.66 -7.04
N ILE A 53 17.88 11.46 -7.15
CA ILE A 53 18.47 10.42 -7.99
C ILE A 53 18.05 9.04 -7.48
N ASP A 54 18.10 8.78 -6.17
CA ASP A 54 17.65 7.49 -5.63
C ASP A 54 16.16 7.24 -5.92
N MET A 55 15.32 8.27 -5.77
CA MET A 55 13.89 8.18 -6.07
C MET A 55 13.65 7.90 -7.55
N LEU A 56 14.29 8.65 -8.45
CA LEU A 56 14.13 8.47 -9.89
C LEU A 56 14.66 7.13 -10.39
N LEU A 57 15.80 6.65 -9.87
CA LEU A 57 16.32 5.32 -10.18
C LEU A 57 15.36 4.23 -9.71
N THR A 58 14.79 4.38 -8.51
CA THR A 58 13.80 3.43 -7.99
C THR A 58 12.56 3.38 -8.88
N LEU A 59 12.01 4.54 -9.26
CA LEU A 59 10.85 4.62 -10.15
C LEU A 59 11.16 4.04 -11.54
N LEU A 60 12.32 4.38 -12.10
CA LEU A 60 12.75 3.86 -13.40
C LEU A 60 12.84 2.33 -13.37
N ILE A 61 13.49 1.76 -12.35
CA ILE A 61 13.59 0.31 -12.18
C ILE A 61 12.20 -0.31 -12.02
N TYR A 62 11.37 0.24 -11.12
CA TYR A 62 10.02 -0.27 -10.83
C TYR A 62 9.13 -0.32 -12.08
N PHE A 63 9.05 0.78 -12.84
CA PHE A 63 8.25 0.81 -14.07
C PHE A 63 8.86 -0.03 -15.19
N SER A 64 10.19 -0.05 -15.34
CA SER A 64 10.84 -0.87 -16.37
C SER A 64 10.62 -2.36 -16.12
N VAL A 65 10.76 -2.82 -14.87
CA VAL A 65 10.50 -4.21 -14.49
C VAL A 65 9.04 -4.60 -14.79
N GLN A 66 8.08 -3.73 -14.51
CA GLN A 66 6.68 -4.01 -14.83
C GLN A 66 6.40 -4.04 -16.32
N ILE A 67 6.88 -3.06 -17.08
CA ILE A 67 6.68 -3.01 -18.54
C ILE A 67 7.31 -4.22 -19.22
N ILE A 68 8.56 -4.56 -18.87
CA ILE A 68 9.26 -5.73 -19.42
C ILE A 68 8.56 -7.02 -18.98
N GLY A 69 8.17 -7.13 -17.70
CA GLY A 69 7.45 -8.29 -17.18
C GLY A 69 6.15 -8.54 -17.93
N ILE A 70 5.34 -7.50 -18.14
CA ILE A 70 4.11 -7.57 -18.94
C ILE A 70 4.45 -7.96 -20.39
N GLY A 71 5.44 -7.32 -21.01
CA GLY A 71 5.86 -7.60 -22.39
C GLY A 71 6.25 -9.06 -22.61
N ILE A 72 7.07 -9.62 -21.70
CA ILE A 72 7.50 -11.03 -21.77
C ILE A 72 6.30 -11.97 -21.72
N VAL A 73 5.34 -11.72 -20.82
CA VAL A 73 4.16 -12.60 -20.71
C VAL A 73 3.27 -12.48 -21.94
N VAL A 74 3.08 -11.27 -22.48
CA VAL A 74 2.30 -11.05 -23.71
C VAL A 74 2.95 -11.72 -24.93
N GLU A 75 4.29 -11.71 -25.02
CA GLU A 75 5.04 -12.34 -26.12
C GLU A 75 5.14 -13.88 -26.01
N ASN A 76 4.96 -14.45 -24.81
CA ASN A 76 5.06 -15.89 -24.55
C ASN A 76 3.76 -16.43 -23.95
N PRO A 77 2.65 -16.43 -24.71
CA PRO A 77 1.38 -16.97 -24.24
C PRO A 77 1.48 -18.47 -24.01
N ASP A 78 0.93 -18.98 -22.91
CA ASP A 78 0.92 -20.41 -22.65
C ASP A 78 0.03 -21.14 -23.67
N SER A 79 0.53 -22.26 -24.19
CA SER A 79 -0.13 -23.03 -25.24
C SER A 79 -1.41 -23.71 -24.76
N SER A 80 -1.55 -23.96 -23.45
CA SER A 80 -2.79 -24.44 -22.83
C SER A 80 -3.88 -23.38 -22.71
N ASP A 81 -3.52 -22.10 -22.78
CA ASP A 81 -4.41 -20.95 -22.62
C ASP A 81 -4.91 -20.39 -23.95
N ALA A 82 -4.49 -21.01 -25.07
CA ALA A 82 -4.71 -20.56 -26.44
C ALA A 82 -6.19 -20.35 -26.88
N PRO A 83 -7.22 -21.06 -26.35
CA PRO A 83 -8.61 -20.79 -26.73
C PRO A 83 -9.21 -19.56 -26.03
N ASN A 84 -8.68 -19.17 -24.86
CA ASN A 84 -9.33 -18.22 -23.96
C ASN A 84 -8.41 -17.00 -23.77
N PHE A 85 -8.67 -15.93 -24.52
CA PHE A 85 -7.98 -14.63 -24.40
C PHE A 85 -7.91 -14.10 -22.95
N PHE A 86 -8.83 -14.52 -22.09
CA PHE A 86 -8.89 -14.15 -20.68
C PHE A 86 -8.04 -15.03 -19.75
N LEU A 87 -7.79 -16.30 -20.09
CA LEU A 87 -6.84 -17.15 -19.37
C LEU A 87 -5.45 -16.52 -19.42
N GLN A 88 -5.07 -15.84 -20.51
CA GLN A 88 -3.80 -15.10 -20.61
C GLN A 88 -3.66 -14.00 -19.54
N LEU A 89 -4.74 -13.32 -19.12
CA LEU A 89 -4.68 -12.24 -18.12
C LEU A 89 -4.33 -12.74 -16.71
N SER A 90 -4.60 -14.01 -16.41
CA SER A 90 -4.35 -14.63 -15.09
C SER A 90 -2.85 -14.90 -14.86
N PRO A 91 -2.11 -15.58 -15.77
CA PRO A 91 -0.65 -15.62 -15.79
C PRO A 91 -0.01 -14.25 -16.03
N ILE A 92 -0.60 -13.33 -16.81
CA ILE A 92 -0.09 -11.94 -16.95
C ILE A 92 -0.05 -11.25 -15.59
N ASN A 93 -1.11 -11.32 -14.78
CA ASN A 93 -1.10 -10.74 -13.43
C ASN A 93 -0.21 -11.52 -12.45
N SER A 94 -0.02 -12.82 -12.66
CA SER A 94 0.74 -13.71 -11.77
C SER A 94 2.25 -13.65 -12.01
N ALA A 95 2.69 -13.82 -13.25
CA ALA A 95 4.10 -13.77 -13.64
C ALA A 95 4.63 -12.33 -13.58
N ALA A 96 3.87 -11.33 -14.05
CA ALA A 96 4.26 -9.92 -13.83
C ALA A 96 4.28 -9.57 -12.33
N GLY A 97 3.36 -10.13 -11.55
CA GLY A 97 3.34 -10.04 -10.09
C GLY A 97 4.60 -10.61 -9.44
N LEU A 98 5.10 -11.77 -9.87
CA LEU A 98 6.38 -12.32 -9.39
C LEU A 98 7.58 -11.51 -9.88
N CYS A 99 7.54 -10.99 -11.11
CA CYS A 99 8.56 -10.09 -11.63
C CYS A 99 8.68 -8.82 -10.79
N THR A 100 7.65 -8.38 -10.06
CA THR A 100 7.77 -7.19 -9.20
C THR A 100 8.85 -7.35 -8.12
N PHE A 101 9.17 -8.57 -7.65
CA PHE A 101 10.30 -8.80 -6.74
C PHE A 101 11.66 -8.44 -7.35
N LEU A 102 11.79 -8.46 -8.69
CA LEU A 102 12.99 -7.98 -9.37
C LEU A 102 13.22 -6.49 -9.11
N THR A 103 12.17 -5.70 -8.83
CA THR A 103 12.31 -4.31 -8.39
C THR A 103 13.17 -4.23 -7.13
N LEU A 104 12.91 -5.09 -6.13
CA LEU A 104 13.72 -5.13 -4.91
C LEU A 104 15.14 -5.61 -5.21
N PHE A 105 15.25 -6.68 -6.02
CA PHE A 105 16.53 -7.27 -6.38
C PHE A 105 17.49 -6.27 -7.05
N PHE A 106 16.98 -5.37 -7.89
CA PHE A 106 17.80 -4.33 -8.54
C PHE A 106 17.92 -3.06 -7.70
N THR A 107 16.85 -2.60 -7.05
CA THR A 107 16.86 -1.31 -6.34
C THR A 107 17.66 -1.37 -5.04
N ILE A 108 17.55 -2.45 -4.27
CA ILE A 108 18.26 -2.57 -2.97
C ILE A 108 19.78 -2.48 -3.16
N PRO A 109 20.42 -3.23 -4.09
CA PRO A 109 21.84 -3.06 -4.38
C PRO A 109 22.21 -1.66 -4.84
N VAL A 110 21.43 -1.05 -5.75
CA VAL A 110 21.70 0.32 -6.24
C VAL A 110 21.73 1.32 -5.08
N ILE A 111 20.72 1.29 -4.21
CA ILE A 111 20.67 2.17 -3.04
C ILE A 111 21.78 1.83 -2.05
N TYR A 112 22.03 0.55 -1.78
CA TYR A 112 23.10 0.14 -0.87
C TYR A 112 24.48 0.58 -1.35
N LEU A 113 24.76 0.49 -2.66
CA LEU A 113 26.04 0.93 -3.22
C LEU A 113 26.22 2.45 -3.10
N ARG A 114 25.14 3.24 -3.24
CA ARG A 114 25.15 4.71 -3.09
C ARG A 114 25.20 5.17 -1.63
N ARG A 115 24.47 4.50 -0.75
CA ARG A 115 24.22 4.96 0.64
C ARG A 115 25.00 4.20 1.70
N ARG A 116 25.36 2.94 1.43
CA ARG A 116 25.96 1.99 2.39
C ARG A 116 25.12 1.77 3.65
N ASP A 117 23.84 2.15 3.63
CA ASP A 117 22.90 2.00 4.74
C ASP A 117 21.48 1.73 4.21
N LEU A 118 20.92 0.58 4.56
CA LEU A 118 19.53 0.21 4.22
C LEU A 118 18.50 0.81 5.18
N ARG A 119 18.92 1.43 6.29
CA ARG A 119 17.99 2.22 7.13
C ARG A 119 17.54 3.49 6.43
N SER A 120 18.30 3.94 5.43
CA SER A 120 17.93 5.07 4.56
C SER A 120 16.57 4.87 3.86
N ILE A 121 16.18 3.63 3.58
CA ILE A 121 14.90 3.22 2.98
C ILE A 121 13.88 2.71 4.01
N ARG A 122 14.08 3.03 5.31
CA ARG A 122 13.20 2.59 6.41
C ARG A 122 13.07 1.06 6.55
N LEU A 123 14.06 0.28 6.10
CA LEU A 123 14.08 -1.15 6.36
C LEU A 123 14.66 -1.39 7.76
N ARG A 124 13.77 -1.49 8.76
CA ARG A 124 14.12 -1.74 10.16
C ARG A 124 13.78 -3.16 10.56
N LEU A 125 14.80 -3.97 10.82
CA LEU A 125 14.63 -5.35 11.32
C LEU A 125 14.76 -5.43 12.84
N ASP A 126 14.96 -4.31 13.53
CA ASP A 126 14.89 -4.26 14.99
C ASP A 126 13.43 -4.28 15.47
N ARG A 127 13.14 -4.94 16.60
CA ARG A 127 11.79 -4.94 17.21
C ARG A 127 10.67 -5.47 16.30
N LEU A 128 10.94 -6.45 15.43
CA LEU A 128 9.95 -7.01 14.49
C LEU A 128 8.61 -7.35 15.14
N SER A 129 8.60 -7.96 16.32
CA SER A 129 7.35 -8.28 17.04
C SER A 129 6.48 -7.03 17.31
N GLN A 130 7.09 -5.94 17.77
CA GLN A 130 6.39 -4.67 18.02
C GLN A 130 5.90 -4.04 16.71
N GLN A 131 6.70 -4.11 15.65
CA GLN A 131 6.30 -3.63 14.33
C GLN A 131 5.10 -4.42 13.78
N THR A 132 5.11 -5.74 13.95
CA THR A 132 3.99 -6.61 13.56
C THR A 132 2.73 -6.28 14.32
N GLN A 133 2.82 -6.07 15.64
CA GLN A 133 1.70 -5.64 16.46
C GLN A 133 1.15 -4.28 16.02
N VAL A 134 2.03 -3.30 15.78
CA VAL A 134 1.62 -1.97 15.29
C VAL A 134 0.91 -2.09 13.94
N GLY A 135 1.46 -2.85 12.99
CA GLY A 135 0.84 -3.08 11.69
C GLY A 135 -0.55 -3.73 11.83
N PHE A 136 -0.67 -4.77 12.66
CA PHE A 136 -1.94 -5.45 12.89
C PHE A 136 -3.00 -4.55 13.53
N PHE A 137 -2.68 -3.84 14.62
CA PHE A 137 -3.64 -2.95 15.28
C PHE A 137 -3.99 -1.73 14.42
N ALA A 138 -3.04 -1.20 13.65
CA ALA A 138 -3.32 -0.16 12.67
C ALA A 138 -4.26 -0.67 11.57
N ALA A 139 -4.07 -1.91 11.10
CA ALA A 139 -4.97 -2.53 10.12
C ALA A 139 -6.40 -2.66 10.65
N LEU A 140 -6.57 -3.06 11.92
CA LEU A 140 -7.89 -3.12 12.56
C LEU A 140 -8.62 -1.78 12.62
N LEU A 141 -7.90 -0.65 12.63
CA LEU A 141 -8.49 0.68 12.60
C LEU A 141 -8.70 1.20 11.17
N LEU A 142 -7.75 0.96 10.28
CA LEU A 142 -7.72 1.54 8.94
C LEU A 142 -8.53 0.72 7.93
N VAL A 143 -8.37 -0.61 7.90
CA VAL A 143 -8.97 -1.46 6.87
C VAL A 143 -10.50 -1.43 6.89
N PRO A 144 -11.18 -1.55 8.05
CA PRO A 144 -12.65 -1.45 8.07
C PRO A 144 -13.17 -0.11 7.56
N VAL A 145 -12.48 1.00 7.86
CA VAL A 145 -12.83 2.33 7.35
C VAL A 145 -12.70 2.35 5.83
N THR A 146 -11.57 1.86 5.31
CA THR A 146 -11.34 1.77 3.86
C THR A 146 -12.42 0.95 3.16
N MET A 147 -12.83 -0.19 3.73
CA MET A 147 -13.89 -1.03 3.16
C MET A 147 -15.25 -0.35 3.17
N VAL A 148 -15.61 0.37 4.24
CA VAL A 148 -16.85 1.15 4.29
C VAL A 148 -16.85 2.25 3.24
N ILE A 149 -15.73 2.97 3.10
CA ILE A 149 -15.60 4.01 2.07
C ILE A 149 -15.70 3.40 0.67
N ASN A 150 -15.04 2.26 0.44
CA ASN A 150 -15.15 1.54 -0.82
C ASN A 150 -16.60 1.11 -1.12
N ALA A 151 -17.33 0.60 -0.13
CA ALA A 151 -18.73 0.25 -0.29
C ALA A 151 -19.61 1.47 -0.62
N LEU A 152 -19.39 2.60 0.06
CA LEU A 152 -20.10 3.85 -0.22
C LEU A 152 -19.80 4.37 -1.63
N VAL A 153 -18.52 4.42 -2.01
CA VAL A 153 -18.08 4.88 -3.33
C VAL A 153 -18.68 4.01 -4.44
N SER A 154 -18.72 2.70 -4.26
CA SER A 154 -19.35 1.76 -5.21
C SER A 154 -20.86 1.96 -5.36
N ILE A 155 -21.54 2.53 -4.36
CA ILE A 155 -22.97 2.87 -4.45
C ILE A 155 -23.18 4.17 -5.24
N PHE A 156 -22.31 5.17 -5.06
CA PHE A 156 -22.55 6.53 -5.53
C PHE A 156 -21.85 6.92 -6.85
N VAL A 157 -20.72 6.30 -7.19
CA VAL A 157 -19.88 6.78 -8.31
C VAL A 157 -20.06 5.95 -9.58
N THR A 158 -20.01 4.63 -9.46
CA THR A 158 -20.19 3.70 -10.60
C THR A 158 -20.79 2.41 -10.07
N PRO A 159 -21.95 1.95 -10.59
CA PRO A 159 -22.35 0.56 -10.42
C PRO A 159 -21.19 -0.31 -10.91
N TYR A 160 -20.68 -1.17 -10.04
CA TYR A 160 -19.51 -2.01 -10.30
C TYR A 160 -19.83 -3.01 -11.43
N SER A 161 -19.67 -2.61 -12.68
CA SER A 161 -19.67 -3.52 -13.84
C SER A 161 -18.23 -3.94 -14.07
N HIS A 162 -17.87 -5.13 -13.60
CA HIS A 162 -16.52 -5.68 -13.77
C HIS A 162 -16.54 -6.87 -14.73
N PRO A 163 -16.25 -6.65 -16.04
CA PRO A 163 -15.91 -7.74 -16.96
C PRO A 163 -14.80 -8.64 -16.41
N VAL A 164 -13.89 -8.08 -15.60
CA VAL A 164 -12.75 -8.78 -14.99
C VAL A 164 -13.18 -9.72 -13.84
N ILE A 165 -14.19 -9.36 -13.04
CA ILE A 165 -14.67 -10.26 -11.98
C ILE A 165 -15.50 -11.38 -12.59
N GLU A 166 -16.35 -11.10 -13.58
CA GLU A 166 -17.10 -12.15 -14.31
C GLU A 166 -16.18 -13.12 -15.07
N SER A 167 -15.07 -12.63 -15.63
CA SER A 167 -14.07 -13.49 -16.27
C SER A 167 -13.21 -14.27 -15.26
N LEU A 168 -12.81 -13.65 -14.13
CA LEU A 168 -12.12 -14.36 -13.04
C LEU A 168 -13.04 -15.40 -12.38
N LEU A 169 -14.35 -15.14 -12.34
CA LEU A 169 -15.40 -16.04 -11.84
C LEU A 169 -15.59 -17.28 -12.71
N ALA A 170 -15.33 -17.18 -14.01
CA ALA A 170 -15.61 -18.24 -14.98
C ALA A 170 -14.54 -19.35 -15.02
N GLU A 171 -13.31 -19.07 -14.56
CA GLU A 171 -12.14 -19.96 -14.77
C GLU A 171 -11.28 -20.10 -13.50
N ALA A 172 -11.89 -19.92 -12.33
CA ALA A 172 -11.19 -19.79 -11.06
C ALA A 172 -10.64 -21.15 -10.56
N THR A 173 -9.37 -21.46 -10.82
CA THR A 173 -8.71 -22.71 -10.40
C THR A 173 -7.84 -22.56 -9.15
N VAL A 174 -7.52 -23.68 -8.47
CA VAL A 174 -6.63 -23.70 -7.28
C VAL A 174 -5.23 -23.12 -7.58
N PRO A 175 -4.56 -23.43 -8.71
CA PRO A 175 -3.29 -22.79 -9.06
C PRO A 175 -3.40 -21.28 -9.20
N THR A 176 -4.42 -20.77 -9.90
CA THR A 176 -4.68 -19.32 -10.04
C THR A 176 -4.85 -18.65 -8.68
N LEU A 177 -5.49 -19.33 -7.73
CA LEU A 177 -5.63 -18.81 -6.37
C LEU A 177 -4.28 -18.70 -5.67
N ILE A 178 -3.43 -19.73 -5.72
CA ILE A 178 -2.10 -19.71 -5.10
C ILE A 178 -1.28 -18.55 -5.67
N TYR A 179 -1.27 -18.39 -6.99
CA TYR A 179 -0.56 -17.28 -7.63
C TYR A 179 -1.11 -15.93 -7.19
N THR A 180 -2.43 -15.76 -7.17
CA THR A 180 -3.08 -14.52 -6.72
C THR A 180 -2.70 -14.17 -5.29
N VAL A 181 -2.69 -15.15 -4.38
CA VAL A 181 -2.27 -14.92 -2.99
C VAL A 181 -0.80 -14.48 -2.94
N VAL A 182 0.09 -15.19 -3.63
CA VAL A 182 1.53 -14.84 -3.62
C VAL A 182 1.78 -13.46 -4.22
N THR A 183 1.07 -13.08 -5.28
CA THR A 183 1.34 -11.83 -6.00
C THR A 183 0.60 -10.65 -5.42
N VAL A 184 -0.72 -10.75 -5.26
CA VAL A 184 -1.58 -9.65 -4.82
C VAL A 184 -1.49 -9.46 -3.31
N VAL A 185 -1.46 -10.54 -2.52
CA VAL A 185 -1.48 -10.43 -1.06
C VAL A 185 -0.07 -10.25 -0.48
N ILE A 186 0.98 -10.71 -1.16
CA ILE A 186 2.35 -10.68 -0.63
C ILE A 186 3.28 -9.79 -1.47
N ALA A 187 3.53 -10.15 -2.73
CA ALA A 187 4.56 -9.50 -3.55
C ALA A 187 4.27 -8.00 -3.78
N ALA A 188 3.07 -7.67 -4.23
CA ALA A 188 2.66 -6.29 -4.52
C ALA A 188 2.76 -5.40 -3.27
N PRO A 189 2.16 -5.73 -2.11
CA PRO A 189 2.35 -4.95 -0.89
C PRO A 189 3.81 -4.76 -0.49
N ILE A 190 4.64 -5.80 -0.58
CA ILE A 190 6.06 -5.69 -0.23
C ILE A 190 6.77 -4.65 -1.13
N VAL A 191 6.57 -4.75 -2.44
CA VAL A 191 7.23 -3.88 -3.43
C VAL A 191 6.67 -2.46 -3.38
N GLU A 192 5.36 -2.32 -3.32
CA GLU A 192 4.70 -1.01 -3.28
C GLU A 192 5.05 -0.26 -2.00
N GLU A 193 5.02 -0.90 -0.83
CA GLU A 193 5.43 -0.22 0.40
C GLU A 193 6.92 0.14 0.40
N PHE A 194 7.78 -0.67 -0.21
CA PHE A 194 9.17 -0.33 -0.42
C PHE A 194 9.32 0.94 -1.29
N VAL A 195 8.67 0.99 -2.46
CA VAL A 195 8.75 2.13 -3.38
C VAL A 195 8.13 3.39 -2.74
N PHE A 196 6.90 3.29 -2.26
CA PHE A 196 6.13 4.44 -1.79
C PHE A 196 6.55 4.91 -0.40
N ARG A 197 6.71 4.00 0.58
CA ARG A 197 6.97 4.38 1.97
C ARG A 197 8.47 4.34 2.28
N GLY A 198 9.20 3.41 1.68
CA GLY A 198 10.64 3.29 1.85
C GLY A 198 11.41 4.40 1.13
N VAL A 199 11.11 4.64 -0.15
CA VAL A 199 11.85 5.59 -0.99
C VAL A 199 11.13 6.93 -1.16
N ILE A 200 9.96 6.96 -1.80
CA ILE A 200 9.29 8.22 -2.19
C ILE A 200 8.95 9.06 -0.96
N LEU A 201 8.25 8.49 0.03
CA LEU A 201 7.87 9.20 1.25
C LEU A 201 9.09 9.70 2.01
N THR A 202 10.15 8.91 2.08
CA THR A 202 11.38 9.29 2.77
C THR A 202 12.09 10.46 2.08
N TYR A 203 12.21 10.42 0.75
CA TYR A 203 12.73 11.54 -0.04
C TYR A 203 11.85 12.79 0.13
N LEU A 204 10.54 12.67 -0.02
CA LEU A 204 9.61 13.80 0.10
C LEU A 204 9.60 14.38 1.51
N GLN A 205 9.68 13.57 2.55
CA GLN A 205 9.80 14.09 3.92
C GLN A 205 11.03 14.97 4.08
N ARG A 206 12.16 14.58 3.48
CA ARG A 206 13.37 15.37 3.50
C ARG A 206 13.14 16.74 2.84
N VAL A 207 12.57 16.73 1.64
CA VAL A 207 12.23 17.95 0.87
C VAL A 207 11.27 18.86 1.65
N PHE A 208 10.22 18.29 2.23
CA PHE A 208 9.19 19.04 2.95
C PHE A 208 9.60 19.43 4.38
N SER A 209 10.64 18.81 4.95
CA SER A 209 11.01 19.07 6.35
C SER A 209 11.50 20.50 6.61
N GLY A 210 11.90 21.26 5.57
CA GLY A 210 12.51 22.58 5.72
C GLY A 210 13.91 22.56 6.36
N ASN A 211 14.42 21.38 6.73
CA ASN A 211 15.66 21.20 7.47
C ASN A 211 16.87 20.92 6.56
N TRP A 212 16.71 20.98 5.24
CA TRP A 212 17.77 20.64 4.29
C TRP A 212 18.01 21.80 3.32
N GLY A 213 19.28 21.98 2.95
CA GLY A 213 19.66 22.94 1.91
C GLY A 213 19.13 22.52 0.54
N SER A 214 18.85 23.51 -0.32
CA SER A 214 18.34 23.29 -1.68
C SER A 214 19.31 22.51 -2.57
N ASP A 215 20.61 22.63 -2.31
CA ASP A 215 21.69 21.91 -2.96
C ASP A 215 21.60 20.38 -2.74
N THR A 216 21.02 19.96 -1.62
CA THR A 216 20.91 18.53 -1.30
C THR A 216 19.71 17.84 -1.95
N VAL A 217 18.79 18.59 -2.58
CA VAL A 217 17.56 18.03 -3.16
C VAL A 217 17.87 17.05 -4.29
N LEU A 218 18.75 17.46 -5.21
CA LEU A 218 19.18 16.63 -6.35
C LEU A 218 20.16 15.55 -5.91
N TYR A 219 21.20 15.94 -5.19
CA TYR A 219 22.24 15.05 -4.71
C TYR A 219 22.58 15.34 -3.26
N CYS A 220 22.40 14.36 -2.39
CA CYS A 220 22.74 14.48 -0.98
C CYS A 220 23.93 13.58 -0.66
N SER A 221 25.04 14.13 -0.20
CA SER A 221 26.16 13.31 0.27
C SER A 221 25.82 12.67 1.63
N ASN A 222 26.43 11.53 1.96
CA ASN A 222 26.24 10.91 3.29
C ASN A 222 26.91 11.74 4.41
N ALA A 223 27.83 12.64 4.07
CA ALA A 223 28.46 13.57 5.02
C ALA A 223 27.57 14.79 5.32
N SER A 224 26.58 15.07 4.46
CA SER A 224 25.64 16.17 4.63
C SER A 224 24.82 15.98 5.90
N ARG A 225 24.56 17.07 6.62
CA ARG A 225 23.74 17.09 7.81
C ARG A 225 22.55 18.03 7.61
N PRO A 226 21.38 17.72 8.20
CA PRO A 226 20.27 18.66 8.21
C PRO A 226 20.70 19.95 8.92
N ASN A 227 20.23 21.07 8.40
CA ASN A 227 20.27 22.36 9.05
C ASN A 227 19.47 22.29 10.37
N ALA A 228 19.83 23.12 11.35
CA ALA A 228 19.02 23.27 12.55
C ALA A 228 17.61 23.76 12.14
N PRO A 229 16.51 23.14 12.63
CA PRO A 229 15.16 23.58 12.31
C PRO A 229 14.99 25.03 12.77
N ALA A 230 14.62 25.93 11.87
CA ALA A 230 14.50 27.36 12.15
C ALA A 230 13.25 27.73 12.98
N GLY A 231 12.38 26.77 13.31
CA GLY A 231 11.15 27.01 14.07
C GLY A 231 10.28 25.78 14.29
N THR A 232 9.04 26.01 14.74
CA THR A 232 8.02 24.96 14.80
C THR A 232 7.56 24.62 13.39
N PRO A 233 7.53 23.33 13.00
CA PRO A 233 7.17 22.97 11.64
C PRO A 233 5.68 23.25 11.38
N ASP A 234 5.37 23.79 10.20
CA ASP A 234 3.98 24.04 9.79
C ASP A 234 3.28 22.74 9.34
N LEU A 235 1.96 22.81 9.10
CA LEU A 235 1.16 21.65 8.67
C LEU A 235 1.64 21.06 7.34
N PHE A 236 2.13 21.89 6.42
CA PHE A 236 2.60 21.45 5.12
C PHE A 236 3.92 20.67 5.26
N GLN A 237 4.82 21.12 6.12
CA GLN A 237 6.06 20.41 6.44
C GLN A 237 5.79 19.07 7.14
N ILE A 238 4.78 19.02 8.01
CA ILE A 238 4.42 17.80 8.74
C ILE A 238 3.72 16.77 7.84
N HIS A 239 2.77 17.20 7.00
CA HIS A 239 1.86 16.28 6.30
C HIS A 239 2.04 16.24 4.77
N GLY A 240 2.62 17.27 4.16
CA GLY A 240 2.67 17.43 2.70
C GLY A 240 3.33 16.26 1.99
N ALA A 241 4.43 15.74 2.52
CA ALA A 241 5.09 14.54 1.98
C ALA A 241 4.14 13.33 1.94
N ASN A 242 3.40 13.08 3.02
CA ASN A 242 2.48 11.94 3.09
C ASN A 242 1.26 12.11 2.19
N ILE A 243 0.74 13.34 2.08
CA ILE A 243 -0.35 13.66 1.17
C ILE A 243 0.09 13.41 -0.27
N LEU A 244 1.24 13.92 -0.68
CA LEU A 244 1.75 13.75 -2.04
C LEU A 244 2.04 12.28 -2.36
N THR A 245 2.72 11.54 -1.46
CA THR A 245 2.91 10.08 -1.63
C THR A 245 1.57 9.36 -1.80
N SER A 246 0.55 9.75 -1.03
CA SER A 246 -0.77 9.09 -1.08
C SER A 246 -1.56 9.43 -2.34
N LEU A 247 -1.41 10.65 -2.86
CA LEU A 247 -1.96 11.03 -4.16
C LEU A 247 -1.30 10.24 -5.29
N LEU A 248 0.03 10.10 -5.26
CA LEU A 248 0.77 9.30 -6.25
C LEU A 248 0.34 7.82 -6.20
N PHE A 249 0.21 7.25 -4.99
CA PHE A 249 -0.25 5.88 -4.79
C PHE A 249 -1.66 5.68 -5.35
N ALA A 250 -2.61 6.54 -4.98
CA ALA A 250 -3.97 6.50 -5.49
C ALA A 250 -4.04 6.71 -7.02
N GLY A 251 -3.18 7.58 -7.56
CA GLY A 251 -3.09 7.87 -8.99
C GLY A 251 -2.71 6.66 -9.84
N LEU A 252 -1.86 5.75 -9.33
CA LEU A 252 -1.53 4.50 -10.05
C LEU A 252 -2.71 3.52 -10.16
N HIS A 253 -3.78 3.76 -9.41
CA HIS A 253 -5.00 2.95 -9.44
C HIS A 253 -6.12 3.59 -10.29
N LEU A 254 -5.82 4.69 -10.99
CA LEU A 254 -6.73 5.24 -12.00
C LEU A 254 -6.98 4.19 -13.10
N GLY A 255 -8.25 4.07 -13.51
CA GLY A 255 -8.69 3.02 -14.44
C GLY A 255 -9.24 1.76 -13.76
N GLN A 256 -9.05 1.60 -12.44
CA GLN A 256 -9.63 0.51 -11.65
C GLN A 256 -10.98 0.93 -11.01
N GLY A 257 -11.81 1.64 -11.78
CA GLY A 257 -13.02 2.28 -11.27
C GLY A 257 -12.72 3.38 -10.24
N ALA A 258 -13.52 3.45 -9.18
CA ALA A 258 -13.41 4.48 -8.15
C ALA A 258 -12.52 4.07 -6.95
N ALA A 259 -11.73 2.99 -7.08
CA ALA A 259 -10.86 2.46 -6.03
C ALA A 259 -9.80 3.46 -5.54
N TYR A 260 -9.37 4.42 -6.36
CA TYR A 260 -8.40 5.45 -5.98
C TYR A 260 -8.85 6.30 -4.77
N ILE A 261 -10.16 6.46 -4.55
CA ILE A 261 -10.71 7.23 -3.42
C ILE A 261 -10.44 6.54 -2.07
N PRO A 262 -10.92 5.30 -1.82
CA PRO A 262 -10.60 4.59 -0.58
C PRO A 262 -9.09 4.32 -0.44
N LEU A 263 -8.38 4.07 -1.54
CA LEU A 263 -6.94 3.82 -1.51
C LEU A 263 -6.11 5.06 -1.13
N PHE A 264 -6.53 6.27 -1.48
CA PHE A 264 -5.91 7.50 -0.98
C PHE A 264 -5.95 7.56 0.56
N ILE A 265 -7.12 7.30 1.15
CA ILE A 265 -7.34 7.38 2.60
C ILE A 265 -6.53 6.30 3.32
N LEU A 266 -6.56 5.07 2.79
CA LEU A 266 -5.72 4.00 3.30
C LEU A 266 -4.24 4.37 3.24
N SER A 267 -3.79 4.85 2.08
CA SER A 267 -2.39 5.21 1.88
C SER A 267 -1.93 6.28 2.86
N PHE A 268 -2.76 7.28 3.12
CA PHE A 268 -2.47 8.34 4.08
C PHE A 268 -2.31 7.78 5.50
N GLY A 269 -3.19 6.84 5.91
CA GLY A 269 -3.10 6.14 7.18
C GLY A 269 -1.84 5.28 7.31
N ILE A 270 -1.50 4.52 6.27
CA ILE A 270 -0.26 3.72 6.20
C ILE A 270 0.97 4.62 6.32
N GLY A 271 1.01 5.72 5.57
CA GLY A 271 2.12 6.66 5.63
C GLY A 271 2.24 7.38 6.97
N TYR A 272 1.14 7.62 7.69
CA TYR A 272 1.19 8.07 9.08
C TYR A 272 1.89 7.05 9.99
N VAL A 273 1.55 5.76 9.88
CA VAL A 273 2.22 4.68 10.65
C VAL A 273 3.70 4.59 10.27
N GLY A 274 4.03 4.66 8.98
CA GLY A 274 5.41 4.70 8.50
C GLY A 274 6.19 5.89 9.05
N ASN A 275 5.58 7.06 9.15
CA ASN A 275 6.21 8.27 9.70
C ASN A 275 6.41 8.21 11.22
N LYS A 276 5.53 7.53 11.95
CA LYS A 276 5.68 7.34 13.40
C LYS A 276 6.72 6.27 13.75
N THR A 277 6.78 5.18 12.98
CA THR A 277 7.69 4.06 13.26
C THR A 277 9.05 4.18 12.59
N GLY A 278 9.14 4.93 11.47
CA GLY A 278 10.31 4.95 10.61
C GLY A 278 10.58 3.60 9.94
N SER A 279 9.53 2.79 9.72
CA SER A 279 9.65 1.45 9.15
C SER A 279 8.58 1.13 8.11
N ILE A 280 8.96 0.38 7.07
CA ILE A 280 8.01 -0.17 6.09
C ILE A 280 7.33 -1.46 6.54
N ILE A 281 7.85 -2.20 7.52
CA ILE A 281 7.25 -3.47 7.97
C ILE A 281 5.79 -3.33 8.44
N PRO A 282 5.42 -2.39 9.33
CA PRO A 282 4.01 -2.23 9.71
C PRO A 282 3.16 -1.78 8.53
N CYS A 283 3.72 -1.04 7.57
CA CYS A 283 3.04 -0.61 6.36
C CYS A 283 2.69 -1.81 5.48
N ILE A 284 3.66 -2.70 5.25
CA ILE A 284 3.50 -3.96 4.52
C ILE A 284 2.38 -4.77 5.15
N ILE A 285 2.39 -4.94 6.47
CA ILE A 285 1.38 -5.75 7.17
C ILE A 285 -0.03 -5.18 6.99
N ILE A 286 -0.22 -3.86 7.13
CA ILE A 286 -1.53 -3.23 6.91
C ILE A 286 -2.03 -3.51 5.49
N HIS A 287 -1.15 -3.37 4.51
CA HIS A 287 -1.47 -3.55 3.10
C HIS A 287 -1.74 -5.02 2.76
N MET A 288 -0.91 -5.96 3.24
CA MET A 288 -1.15 -7.40 3.10
C MET A 288 -2.51 -7.81 3.72
N ILE A 289 -2.89 -7.23 4.86
CA ILE A 289 -4.20 -7.51 5.48
C ILE A 289 -5.35 -6.99 4.61
N LEU A 290 -5.26 -5.78 4.06
CA LEU A 290 -6.26 -5.26 3.11
C LEU A 290 -6.40 -6.21 1.90
N ASN A 291 -5.29 -6.55 1.25
CA ASN A 291 -5.31 -7.36 0.04
C ASN A 291 -5.75 -8.79 0.33
N GLY A 292 -5.37 -9.34 1.48
CA GLY A 292 -5.83 -10.64 1.96
C GLY A 292 -7.35 -10.66 2.15
N ILE A 293 -7.91 -9.67 2.86
CA ILE A 293 -9.36 -9.56 3.07
C ILE A 293 -10.09 -9.36 1.73
N SER A 294 -9.54 -8.52 0.84
CA SER A 294 -10.12 -8.24 -0.47
C SER A 294 -10.13 -9.46 -1.39
N THR A 295 -9.24 -10.43 -1.16
CA THR A 295 -9.17 -11.71 -1.88
C THR A 295 -10.11 -12.79 -1.32
N ILE A 296 -10.69 -12.61 -0.12
CA ILE A 296 -11.61 -13.61 0.49
C ILE A 296 -12.80 -13.97 -0.41
N PRO A 297 -13.51 -13.01 -1.05
CA PRO A 297 -14.61 -13.35 -1.94
C PRO A 297 -14.18 -14.28 -3.09
N LEU A 298 -13.00 -14.03 -3.67
CA LEU A 298 -12.43 -14.86 -4.72
C LEU A 298 -12.12 -16.28 -4.22
N ILE A 299 -11.52 -16.40 -3.02
CA ILE A 299 -11.26 -17.71 -2.38
C ILE A 299 -12.56 -18.48 -2.16
N PHE A 300 -13.57 -17.83 -1.57
CA PHE A 300 -14.85 -18.44 -1.26
C PHE A 300 -15.53 -18.98 -2.53
N MET A 301 -15.52 -18.19 -3.60
CA MET A 301 -16.06 -18.61 -4.90
C MET A 301 -15.37 -19.87 -5.42
N ILE A 302 -14.04 -19.88 -5.48
CA ILE A 302 -13.25 -21.03 -5.98
C ILE A 302 -13.57 -22.30 -5.20
N VAL A 303 -13.53 -22.20 -3.86
CA VAL A 303 -13.77 -23.35 -2.97
C VAL A 303 -15.23 -23.83 -3.04
N SER A 304 -16.18 -22.93 -3.32
CA SER A 304 -17.60 -23.30 -3.46
C SER A 304 -17.95 -23.97 -4.80
N GLN A 305 -17.09 -23.81 -5.81
CA GLN A 305 -17.28 -24.40 -7.15
C GLN A 305 -16.51 -25.72 -7.35
N SER A 306 -15.52 -26.01 -6.51
CA SER A 306 -14.74 -27.27 -6.47
C SER A 306 -15.43 -28.36 -5.66
#